data_AF-A0A2R3P882-F1
#
_entry.id   AF-A0A2R3P882-F1
#
_cell.length_a   1.000
_cell.length_b   1.000
_cell.length_c   1.000
_cell.angle_alpha   90.00
_cell.angle_beta   90.00
_cell.angle_gamma   90.00
#
_symmetry.space_group_name_H-M   'P 1'
#
loop_
_entity.id
_entity.type
_entity.pdbx_description
1 polymer ?
#
loop_
_entity_poly.entity_id
_entity_poly.type
_entity_poly.pdbx_seq_one_letter_code
_entity_poly.pdbx_strand_id
1 'polypeptide(L)'
;MEKKIEFKSKFRLNFAIKDKVASVQEKNAHLYKVAIFSMFIFSVLMIPTYIFSWIVFSDINLKIYFDNWNALSEFLWLPSKIEILTPVYIGWGFFIATLIGFILLKPFLTAAGVNNKYKTSFWIFVISFGIIAALMSSIAQYEFAKFQEFFTFESLIGQIDNEYVKSVPDVISEISKQFTANKDQAYKWASEDSIWWILFIQIIAIFMLSLSIQNAVIVEAESLNINKYIDYISNRKKELSQNRMKSFLTKIFKNSDKNISNWTMFAAACILLPQFVYVITISFDTTKTSILTRTVHVLPELLKRYGIDEGLSQTSFSDILKYEKNYFIYCSLPIIGLGTTMATFMYFISVSIRGENKSQNLFITQYFIIYTNLVLITCLNIISKVQVGNLVEAWNLQSENGVTAGNAFINAIKGIIGNDSDYEVIEKAYNLNLIDGHVGFLWEKTVNVIAESIILFGILISSFLIIGFNIMKTTIFKKRVGAQILFSEILAKRRKGNKNVK
;
A
#
# COMPACT_ATOMS: atom_id res chain seq x y z
N MET A 1 1.18 -39.76 -46.69
CA MET A 1 1.20 -38.29 -46.94
C MET A 1 0.77 -37.58 -45.67
N GLU A 2 1.74 -37.11 -44.89
CA GLU A 2 1.50 -36.38 -43.65
C GLU A 2 0.93 -34.99 -43.96
N LYS A 3 -0.24 -34.68 -43.39
CA LYS A 3 -0.78 -33.31 -43.42
C LYS A 3 0.12 -32.43 -42.55
N LYS A 4 0.98 -31.63 -43.20
CA LYS A 4 1.63 -30.48 -42.55
C LYS A 4 0.54 -29.50 -42.10
N ILE A 5 0.30 -29.46 -40.80
CA ILE A 5 -0.51 -28.42 -40.16
C ILE A 5 0.34 -27.15 -40.17
N GLU A 6 0.15 -26.27 -41.16
CA GLU A 6 0.70 -24.93 -41.14
C GLU A 6 -0.03 -24.08 -40.09
N PHE A 7 0.58 -23.90 -38.92
CA PHE A 7 0.17 -22.86 -37.98
C PHE A 7 0.55 -21.48 -38.56
N LYS A 8 -0.32 -20.90 -39.40
CA LYS A 8 -0.22 -19.49 -39.81
C LYS A 8 -0.62 -18.56 -38.66
N SER A 9 0.27 -18.42 -37.68
CA SER A 9 0.20 -17.29 -36.74
C SER A 9 0.52 -15.99 -37.50
N LYS A 10 -0.51 -15.20 -37.84
CA LYS A 10 -0.37 -13.85 -38.41
C LYS A 10 -0.03 -12.80 -37.33
N PHE A 11 0.67 -13.18 -36.27
CA PHE A 11 1.12 -12.25 -35.24
C PHE A 11 2.38 -11.52 -35.73
N ARG A 12 2.30 -10.20 -35.89
CA ARG A 12 3.45 -9.34 -36.17
C ARG A 12 3.42 -8.13 -35.26
N LEU A 13 4.48 -7.96 -34.46
CA LEU A 13 4.71 -6.77 -33.65
C LEU A 13 4.95 -5.57 -34.58
N ASN A 14 4.33 -4.44 -34.30
CA ASN A 14 4.46 -3.24 -35.12
C ASN A 14 5.39 -2.23 -34.44
N PHE A 15 6.64 -2.14 -34.90
CA PHE A 15 7.62 -1.14 -34.43
C PHE A 15 7.62 0.16 -35.25
N ALA A 16 6.87 0.24 -36.35
CA ALA A 16 6.92 1.38 -37.26
C ALA A 16 6.26 2.65 -36.68
N ILE A 17 6.95 3.78 -36.69
CA ILE A 17 6.41 5.08 -36.28
C ILE A 17 5.69 5.77 -37.44
N LYS A 18 6.25 5.68 -38.65
CA LYS A 18 5.69 6.25 -39.87
C LYS A 18 4.63 5.32 -40.45
N ASP A 19 3.46 5.85 -40.72
CA ASP A 19 2.37 5.14 -41.38
C ASP A 19 1.81 6.02 -42.51
N LYS A 20 1.18 5.41 -43.52
CA LYS A 20 0.65 6.15 -44.68
C LYS A 20 -0.51 7.08 -44.31
N VAL A 21 -1.14 6.84 -43.16
CA VAL A 21 -2.27 7.61 -42.64
C VAL A 21 -1.80 8.49 -41.48
N ALA A 22 -1.93 9.82 -41.62
CA ALA A 22 -1.44 10.79 -40.63
C ALA A 22 -2.04 10.58 -39.22
N SER A 23 -3.32 10.25 -39.12
CA SER A 23 -3.98 9.98 -37.83
C SER A 23 -3.45 8.73 -37.11
N VAL A 24 -2.99 7.72 -37.85
CA VAL A 24 -2.38 6.51 -37.29
C VAL A 24 -0.94 6.80 -36.85
N GLN A 25 -0.21 7.62 -37.60
CA GLN A 25 1.13 8.09 -37.24
C GLN A 25 1.10 8.94 -35.96
N GLU A 26 0.16 9.86 -35.80
CA GLU A 26 0.00 10.67 -34.57
C GLU A 26 -0.31 9.78 -33.35
N LYS A 27 -1.20 8.80 -33.50
CA LYS A 27 -1.51 7.82 -32.44
C LYS A 27 -0.30 6.97 -32.06
N ASN A 28 0.49 6.52 -33.04
CA ASN A 28 1.70 5.74 -32.80
C ASN A 28 2.79 6.56 -32.09
N ALA A 29 2.98 7.82 -32.50
CA ALA A 29 3.91 8.74 -31.84
C ALA A 29 3.49 9.06 -30.40
N HIS A 30 2.19 9.28 -30.17
CA HIS A 30 1.64 9.48 -28.84
C HIS A 30 1.87 8.26 -27.92
N LEU A 31 1.67 7.03 -28.41
CA LEU A 31 1.92 5.81 -27.64
C LEU A 31 3.40 5.63 -27.25
N TYR A 32 4.34 5.95 -28.15
CA TYR A 32 5.76 5.94 -27.81
C TYR A 32 6.12 7.01 -26.78
N LYS A 33 5.57 8.23 -26.91
CA LYS A 33 5.77 9.30 -25.93
C LYS A 33 5.30 8.88 -24.53
N VAL A 34 4.11 8.27 -24.44
CA VAL A 34 3.57 7.76 -23.17
C VAL A 34 4.43 6.62 -22.63
N ALA A 35 4.86 5.68 -23.46
CA ALA A 35 5.74 4.58 -23.03
C ALA A 35 7.08 5.06 -22.47
N ILE A 36 7.75 5.99 -23.18
CA ILE A 36 9.04 6.56 -22.74
C ILE A 36 8.86 7.37 -21.45
N PHE A 37 7.81 8.18 -21.37
CA PHE A 37 7.53 8.99 -20.19
C PHE A 37 7.20 8.11 -18.97
N SER A 38 6.38 7.07 -19.16
CA SER A 38 6.08 6.10 -18.09
C SER A 38 7.31 5.33 -17.64
N MET A 39 8.18 4.93 -18.58
CA MET A 39 9.46 4.29 -18.26
C MET A 39 10.34 5.23 -17.44
N PHE A 40 10.48 6.49 -17.85
CA PHE A 40 11.27 7.49 -17.12
C PHE A 40 10.76 7.70 -15.69
N ILE A 41 9.45 7.95 -15.52
CA ILE A 41 8.86 8.10 -14.19
C ILE A 41 9.08 6.84 -13.34
N PHE A 42 8.87 5.65 -13.92
CA PHE A 42 9.07 4.40 -13.20
C PHE A 42 10.52 4.22 -12.75
N SER A 43 11.50 4.56 -13.59
CA SER A 43 12.91 4.56 -13.19
C SER A 43 13.20 5.54 -12.05
N VAL A 44 12.63 6.75 -12.08
CA VAL A 44 12.78 7.73 -11.00
C VAL A 44 12.17 7.22 -9.69
N LEU A 45 11.00 6.58 -9.74
CA LEU A 45 10.35 6.00 -8.57
C LEU A 45 11.18 4.88 -7.91
N MET A 46 12.02 4.20 -8.68
CA MET A 46 12.86 3.10 -8.21
C MET A 46 14.25 3.55 -7.77
N ILE A 47 14.55 4.86 -7.76
CA ILE A 47 15.82 5.40 -7.22
C ILE A 47 16.08 4.95 -5.78
N PRO A 48 15.11 5.00 -4.82
CA PRO A 48 15.34 4.49 -3.47
C PRO A 48 15.77 3.02 -3.45
N THR A 49 15.15 2.17 -4.27
CA THR A 49 15.53 0.76 -4.42
C THR A 49 16.95 0.60 -4.94
N TYR A 50 17.37 1.45 -5.88
CA TYR A 50 18.73 1.43 -6.40
C TYR A 50 19.76 1.80 -5.33
N ILE A 51 19.52 2.89 -4.59
CA ILE A 51 20.40 3.32 -3.50
C ILE A 51 20.48 2.23 -2.42
N PHE A 52 19.33 1.66 -2.04
CA PHE A 52 19.28 0.56 -1.09
C PHE A 52 20.10 -0.65 -1.56
N SER A 53 19.94 -1.05 -2.82
CA SER A 53 20.70 -2.17 -3.39
C SER A 53 22.20 -1.89 -3.32
N TRP A 54 22.63 -0.66 -3.63
CA TRP A 54 24.02 -0.27 -3.53
C TRP A 54 24.54 -0.36 -2.08
N ILE A 55 23.76 0.08 -1.09
CA ILE A 55 24.10 -0.06 0.34
C ILE A 55 24.28 -1.54 0.70
N VAL A 56 23.31 -2.38 0.37
CA VAL A 56 23.34 -3.82 0.68
C VAL A 56 24.57 -4.53 0.12
N PHE A 57 25.07 -4.11 -1.04
CA PHE A 57 26.27 -4.71 -1.64
C PHE A 57 27.59 -4.05 -1.23
N SER A 58 27.55 -2.86 -0.61
CA SER A 58 28.75 -2.08 -0.27
C SER A 58 29.03 -2.01 1.24
N ASP A 59 28.03 -2.27 2.08
CA ASP A 59 28.15 -2.16 3.53
C ASP A 59 29.04 -3.27 4.12
N ILE A 60 30.14 -2.86 4.75
CA ILE A 60 31.13 -3.75 5.37
C ILE A 60 30.55 -4.41 6.63
N ASN A 61 29.74 -3.69 7.40
CA ASN A 61 29.11 -4.22 8.62
C ASN A 61 28.07 -5.29 8.29
N LEU A 62 27.32 -5.11 7.19
CA LEU A 62 26.39 -6.13 6.72
C LEU A 62 27.12 -7.41 6.28
N LYS A 63 28.31 -7.27 5.66
CA LYS A 63 29.14 -8.42 5.31
C LYS A 63 29.63 -9.16 6.55
N ILE A 64 30.17 -8.44 7.53
CA ILE A 64 30.62 -9.00 8.83
C ILE A 64 29.47 -9.75 9.51
N TYR A 65 28.28 -9.17 9.49
CA TYR A 65 27.06 -9.80 10.00
C TYR A 65 26.73 -11.11 9.30
N PHE A 66 26.72 -11.12 7.96
CA PHE A 66 26.43 -12.33 7.19
C PHE A 66 27.48 -13.44 7.38
N ASP A 67 28.75 -13.08 7.53
CA ASP A 67 29.83 -14.06 7.74
C ASP A 67 29.72 -14.75 9.10
N ASN A 68 29.09 -14.09 10.10
CA ASN A 68 28.89 -14.62 11.45
C ASN A 68 27.43 -14.99 11.77
N TRP A 69 26.52 -14.94 10.79
CA TRP A 69 25.07 -15.06 11.02
C TRP A 69 24.66 -16.38 11.69
N ASN A 70 25.27 -17.51 11.29
CA ASN A 70 24.93 -18.82 11.85
C ASN A 70 25.11 -18.84 13.38
N ALA A 71 26.23 -18.31 13.86
CA ALA A 71 26.53 -18.25 15.30
C ALA A 71 25.67 -17.21 16.02
N LEU A 72 25.35 -16.08 15.38
CA LEU A 72 24.42 -15.09 15.94
C LEU A 72 22.99 -15.63 16.10
N SER A 73 22.54 -16.41 15.11
CA SER A 73 21.17 -16.92 15.03
C SER A 73 20.82 -17.93 16.14
N GLU A 74 21.83 -18.47 16.83
CA GLU A 74 21.63 -19.34 18.00
C GLU A 74 21.14 -18.56 19.24
N PHE A 75 21.43 -17.26 19.30
CA PHE A 75 21.13 -16.40 20.46
C PHE A 75 20.06 -15.34 20.17
N LEU A 76 19.99 -14.86 18.92
CA LEU A 76 19.13 -13.76 18.52
C LEU A 76 18.35 -14.09 17.25
N TRP A 77 17.08 -13.70 17.22
CA TRP A 77 16.23 -13.83 16.04
C TRP A 77 16.47 -12.68 15.06
N LEU A 78 17.46 -12.87 14.17
CA LEU A 78 17.91 -11.86 13.22
C LEU A 78 17.78 -12.34 11.75
N PRO A 79 17.55 -11.41 10.80
CA PRO A 79 17.26 -11.74 9.40
C PRO A 79 18.44 -12.37 8.65
N SER A 80 18.23 -13.53 8.06
CA SER A 80 19.21 -14.22 7.25
C SER A 80 19.57 -13.45 5.97
N LYS A 81 20.73 -13.81 5.41
CA LYS A 81 21.18 -13.32 4.10
C LYS A 81 20.16 -13.55 2.99
N ILE A 82 19.42 -14.66 3.06
CA ILE A 82 18.42 -15.03 2.05
C ILE A 82 17.21 -14.08 2.12
N GLU A 83 16.78 -13.73 3.34
CA GLU A 83 15.63 -12.84 3.58
C GLU A 83 15.89 -11.43 3.07
N ILE A 84 17.14 -10.94 3.11
CA ILE A 84 17.50 -9.62 2.58
C ILE A 84 17.81 -9.67 1.07
N LEU A 85 18.68 -10.58 0.60
CA LEU A 85 19.17 -10.54 -0.79
C LEU A 85 18.18 -11.10 -1.81
N THR A 86 17.39 -12.12 -1.46
CA THR A 86 16.48 -12.76 -2.42
C THR A 86 15.41 -11.80 -2.92
N PRO A 87 14.72 -11.03 -2.05
CA PRO A 87 13.74 -10.06 -2.52
C PRO A 87 14.38 -8.90 -3.31
N VAL A 88 15.65 -8.53 -3.04
CA VAL A 88 16.39 -7.58 -3.88
C VAL A 88 16.54 -8.11 -5.31
N TYR A 89 17.03 -9.34 -5.48
CA TYR A 89 17.21 -9.93 -6.80
C TYR A 89 15.90 -10.12 -7.56
N ILE A 90 14.85 -10.60 -6.87
CA ILE A 90 13.52 -10.74 -7.46
C ILE A 90 12.96 -9.36 -7.85
N GLY A 91 13.13 -8.35 -6.99
CA GLY A 91 12.74 -6.97 -7.25
C GLY A 91 13.39 -6.39 -8.50
N TRP A 92 14.71 -6.59 -8.67
CA TRP A 92 15.43 -6.22 -9.89
C TRP A 92 14.95 -6.97 -11.13
N GLY A 93 14.66 -8.28 -11.00
CA GLY A 93 14.10 -9.08 -12.08
C GLY A 93 12.77 -8.53 -12.59
N PHE A 94 11.84 -8.21 -11.69
CA PHE A 94 10.57 -7.59 -12.06
C PHE A 94 10.74 -6.16 -12.58
N PHE A 95 11.67 -5.37 -12.02
CA PHE A 95 11.98 -4.03 -12.53
C PHE A 95 12.41 -4.07 -14.02
N ILE A 96 13.38 -4.93 -14.35
CA ILE A 96 13.85 -5.10 -15.73
C ILE A 96 12.71 -5.59 -16.64
N ALA A 97 11.91 -6.55 -16.17
CA ALA A 97 10.76 -7.05 -16.92
C ALA A 97 9.72 -5.93 -17.18
N THR A 98 9.49 -5.03 -16.23
CA THR A 98 8.61 -3.85 -16.41
C THR A 98 9.19 -2.86 -17.42
N LEU A 99 10.50 -2.61 -17.41
CA LEU A 99 11.15 -1.76 -18.42
C LEU A 99 11.01 -2.34 -19.84
N ILE A 100 11.27 -3.64 -19.99
CA ILE A 100 11.03 -4.37 -21.26
C ILE A 100 9.55 -4.26 -21.65
N GLY A 101 8.64 -4.39 -20.68
CA GLY A 101 7.21 -4.19 -20.85
C GLY A 101 6.83 -2.82 -21.42
N PHE A 102 7.43 -1.74 -20.90
CA PHE A 102 7.22 -0.39 -21.45
C PHE A 102 7.79 -0.23 -22.86
N ILE A 103 8.97 -0.79 -23.15
CA ILE A 103 9.56 -0.78 -24.50
C ILE A 103 8.64 -1.50 -25.49
N LEU A 104 8.06 -2.64 -25.08
CA LEU A 104 7.16 -3.46 -25.89
C LEU A 104 5.72 -2.96 -25.92
N LEU A 105 5.38 -1.90 -25.17
CA LEU A 105 4.03 -1.38 -25.03
C LEU A 105 3.40 -1.04 -26.38
N LYS A 106 4.02 -0.17 -27.17
CA LYS A 106 3.50 0.20 -28.49
C LYS A 106 3.44 -1.01 -29.45
N PRO A 107 4.54 -1.77 -29.65
CA PRO A 107 4.54 -2.91 -30.57
C PRO A 107 3.45 -3.94 -30.30
N PHE A 108 3.15 -4.19 -29.02
CA PHE A 108 2.14 -5.15 -28.61
C PHE A 108 0.71 -4.59 -28.77
N LEU A 109 0.48 -3.34 -28.36
CA LEU A 109 -0.84 -2.70 -28.46
C LEU A 109 -1.29 -2.47 -29.92
N THR A 110 -0.33 -2.29 -30.83
CA THR A 110 -0.59 -2.05 -32.26
C THR A 110 -0.42 -3.32 -33.13
N ALA A 111 -0.10 -4.46 -32.53
CA ALA A 111 0.06 -5.73 -33.24
C ALA A 111 -1.23 -6.15 -33.98
N ALA A 112 -1.07 -6.59 -35.22
CA ALA A 112 -2.14 -7.14 -36.03
C ALA A 112 -2.47 -8.57 -35.57
N GLY A 113 -3.76 -8.92 -35.52
CA GLY A 113 -4.22 -10.26 -35.14
C GLY A 113 -4.37 -10.52 -33.63
N VAL A 114 -4.02 -9.57 -32.76
CA VAL A 114 -4.18 -9.71 -31.30
C VAL A 114 -5.54 -9.17 -30.86
N ASN A 115 -6.32 -10.00 -30.16
CA ASN A 115 -7.58 -9.58 -29.56
C ASN A 115 -7.35 -8.45 -28.52
N ASN A 116 -8.24 -7.45 -28.50
CA ASN A 116 -8.23 -6.35 -27.53
C ASN A 116 -8.15 -6.83 -26.07
N LYS A 117 -8.70 -8.02 -25.75
CA LYS A 117 -8.56 -8.62 -24.42
C LYS A 117 -7.10 -8.90 -24.03
N TYR A 118 -6.30 -9.46 -24.93
CA TYR A 118 -4.88 -9.73 -24.67
C TYR A 118 -4.05 -8.44 -24.61
N LYS A 119 -4.42 -7.42 -25.41
CA LYS A 119 -3.81 -6.08 -25.33
C LYS A 119 -4.04 -5.44 -23.97
N THR A 120 -5.25 -5.57 -23.42
CA THR A 120 -5.57 -5.11 -22.07
C THR A 120 -4.83 -5.92 -21.00
N SER A 121 -4.77 -7.24 -21.16
CA SER A 121 -4.02 -8.13 -20.26
C SER A 121 -2.54 -7.78 -20.17
N PHE A 122 -1.92 -7.39 -21.29
CA PHE A 122 -0.50 -7.04 -21.35
C PHE A 122 -0.15 -5.83 -20.48
N TRP A 123 -0.87 -4.70 -20.61
CA TRP A 123 -0.51 -3.54 -19.79
C TRP A 123 -0.84 -3.76 -18.31
N ILE A 124 -1.92 -4.51 -17.99
CA ILE A 124 -2.19 -4.94 -16.60
C ILE A 124 -0.99 -5.71 -16.05
N PHE A 125 -0.44 -6.65 -16.83
CA PHE A 125 0.73 -7.43 -16.45
C PHE A 125 1.97 -6.56 -16.20
N VAL A 126 2.25 -5.58 -17.08
CA VAL A 126 3.36 -4.62 -16.90
C VAL A 126 3.22 -3.83 -15.59
N ILE A 127 2.01 -3.38 -15.27
CA ILE A 127 1.72 -2.65 -14.03
C ILE A 127 1.85 -3.57 -12.81
N SER A 128 1.31 -4.78 -12.86
CA SER A 128 1.46 -5.77 -11.78
C SER A 128 2.93 -6.07 -11.50
N PHE A 129 3.76 -6.21 -12.52
CA PHE A 129 5.20 -6.42 -12.37
C PHE A 129 5.88 -5.21 -11.71
N GLY A 130 5.47 -3.99 -12.05
CA GLY A 130 5.96 -2.79 -11.38
C GLY A 130 5.62 -2.77 -9.89
N ILE A 131 4.40 -3.17 -9.52
CA ILE A 131 3.97 -3.27 -8.12
C ILE A 131 4.77 -4.36 -7.39
N ILE A 132 4.95 -5.53 -8.00
CA ILE A 132 5.74 -6.63 -7.40
C ILE A 132 7.20 -6.21 -7.23
N ALA A 133 7.79 -5.48 -8.17
CA ALA A 133 9.15 -4.96 -8.04
C ALA A 133 9.30 -4.06 -6.81
N ALA A 134 8.39 -3.09 -6.64
CA ALA A 134 8.39 -2.19 -5.48
C ALA A 134 8.16 -2.95 -4.17
N LEU A 135 7.22 -3.90 -4.16
CA LEU A 135 6.91 -4.73 -2.99
C LEU A 135 8.11 -5.57 -2.54
N MET A 136 8.74 -6.30 -3.46
CA MET A 136 9.91 -7.14 -3.14
C MET A 136 11.08 -6.30 -2.65
N SER A 137 11.30 -5.12 -3.25
CA SER A 137 12.30 -4.18 -2.78
C SER A 137 12.02 -3.66 -1.36
N SER A 138 10.75 -3.47 -1.01
CA SER A 138 10.34 -2.97 0.31
C SER A 138 10.42 -4.06 1.37
N ILE A 139 10.12 -5.31 1.01
CA ILE A 139 10.34 -6.47 1.89
C ILE A 139 11.82 -6.60 2.25
N ALA A 140 12.73 -6.49 1.26
CA ALA A 140 14.17 -6.52 1.56
C ALA A 140 14.61 -5.37 2.47
N GLN A 141 14.09 -4.15 2.22
CA GLN A 141 14.38 -2.99 3.08
C GLN A 141 13.87 -3.21 4.51
N TYR A 142 12.70 -3.81 4.67
CA TYR A 142 12.12 -4.11 5.98
C TYR A 142 12.98 -5.10 6.77
N GLU A 143 13.44 -6.18 6.14
CA GLU A 143 14.36 -7.12 6.79
C GLU A 143 15.73 -6.47 7.07
N PHE A 144 16.23 -5.61 6.18
CA PHE A 144 17.45 -4.85 6.43
C PHE A 144 17.32 -3.88 7.62
N ALA A 145 16.14 -3.26 7.82
CA ALA A 145 15.91 -2.37 8.95
C ALA A 145 16.07 -3.08 10.30
N LYS A 146 15.68 -4.36 10.41
CA LYS A 146 15.92 -5.16 11.62
C LYS A 146 17.41 -5.39 11.88
N PHE A 147 18.19 -5.68 10.83
CA PHE A 147 19.65 -5.72 10.94
C PHE A 147 20.21 -4.36 11.39
N GLN A 148 19.67 -3.26 10.87
CA GLN A 148 20.13 -1.92 11.21
C GLN A 148 19.83 -1.55 12.67
N GLU A 149 18.70 -2.00 13.24
CA GLU A 149 18.41 -1.86 14.68
C GLU A 149 19.44 -2.63 15.52
N PHE A 150 19.76 -3.87 15.13
CA PHE A 150 20.81 -4.67 15.77
C PHE A 150 22.18 -3.98 15.68
N PHE A 151 22.60 -3.54 14.50
CA PHE A 151 23.83 -2.79 14.30
C PHE A 151 23.87 -1.51 15.15
N THR A 152 22.78 -0.74 15.17
CA THR A 152 22.71 0.51 15.92
C THR A 152 22.88 0.24 17.40
N PHE A 153 22.18 -0.75 17.96
CA PHE A 153 22.30 -1.14 19.35
C PHE A 153 23.71 -1.60 19.71
N GLU A 154 24.29 -2.51 18.92
CA GLU A 154 25.62 -3.06 19.17
C GLU A 154 26.75 -2.03 18.99
N SER A 155 26.59 -1.06 18.09
CA SER A 155 27.57 0.02 17.86
C SER A 155 27.54 1.15 18.91
N LEU A 156 26.56 1.13 19.81
CA LEU A 156 26.37 2.14 20.85
C LEU A 156 26.85 1.69 22.23
N ILE A 157 26.91 0.38 22.48
CA ILE A 157 27.32 -0.17 23.77
C ILE A 157 28.85 -0.23 23.83
N GLY A 158 29.43 0.46 24.81
CA GLY A 158 30.85 0.34 25.12
C GLY A 158 31.12 -1.04 25.69
N GLN A 159 31.95 -1.85 25.03
CA GLN A 159 32.40 -3.11 25.60
C GLN A 159 33.43 -2.85 26.69
N ILE A 160 32.93 -2.47 27.85
CA ILE A 160 33.70 -2.46 29.07
C ILE A 160 33.54 -3.87 29.65
N ASP A 161 34.66 -4.52 29.96
CA ASP A 161 34.70 -5.73 30.80
C ASP A 161 34.12 -5.36 32.16
N ASN A 162 32.79 -5.40 32.26
CA ASN A 162 32.07 -5.00 33.45
C ASN A 162 31.88 -6.27 34.28
N GLU A 163 32.58 -6.39 35.41
CA GLU A 163 32.54 -7.54 36.33
C GLU A 163 31.11 -7.91 36.79
N TYR A 164 30.14 -7.02 36.57
CA TYR A 164 28.75 -7.15 37.00
C TYR A 164 27.77 -7.66 35.91
N VAL A 165 28.22 -7.88 34.68
CA VAL A 165 27.37 -8.32 33.56
C VAL A 165 27.66 -9.78 33.24
N LYS A 166 26.62 -10.63 33.12
CA LYS A 166 26.76 -12.01 32.63
C LYS A 166 27.50 -12.02 31.29
N SER A 167 28.45 -12.94 31.09
CA SER A 167 29.33 -12.92 29.92
C SER A 167 28.51 -12.93 28.62
N VAL A 168 28.56 -11.81 27.89
CA VAL A 168 28.04 -11.73 26.53
C VAL A 168 28.76 -12.78 25.68
N PRO A 169 28.07 -13.55 24.82
CA PRO A 169 28.72 -14.52 23.94
C PRO A 169 29.87 -13.90 23.15
N ASP A 170 31.01 -14.60 23.07
CA ASP A 170 32.25 -14.11 22.44
C ASP A 170 32.04 -13.62 21.00
N VAL A 171 31.14 -14.29 20.26
CA VAL A 171 30.79 -13.92 18.88
C VAL A 171 30.10 -12.56 18.83
N ILE A 172 29.16 -12.28 19.74
CA ILE A 172 28.48 -10.99 19.83
C ILE A 172 29.52 -9.92 20.22
N SER A 173 30.39 -10.25 21.18
CA SER A 173 31.48 -9.37 21.61
C SER A 173 32.41 -8.99 20.45
N GLU A 174 32.88 -9.96 19.67
CA GLU A 174 33.75 -9.69 18.52
C GLU A 174 33.06 -8.81 17.47
N ILE A 175 31.77 -9.04 17.21
CA ILE A 175 31.01 -8.27 16.23
C ILE A 175 30.76 -6.83 16.70
N SER A 176 30.39 -6.58 17.97
CA SER A 176 30.20 -5.20 18.42
C SER A 176 31.51 -4.40 18.43
N LYS A 177 32.68 -5.03 18.66
CA LYS A 177 33.99 -4.35 18.49
C LYS A 177 34.17 -3.89 17.05
N GLN A 178 33.90 -4.77 16.10
CA GLN A 178 34.04 -4.46 14.67
C GLN A 178 33.02 -3.39 14.23
N PHE A 179 31.77 -3.45 14.72
CA PHE A 179 30.76 -2.43 14.43
C PHE A 179 31.10 -1.07 15.02
N THR A 180 31.66 -1.03 16.24
CA THR A 180 32.11 0.20 16.87
C THR A 180 33.29 0.81 16.11
N ALA A 181 34.26 -0.01 15.67
CA ALA A 181 35.40 0.43 14.89
C ALA A 181 35.00 0.94 13.49
N ASN A 182 34.01 0.31 12.86
CA ASN A 182 33.53 0.63 11.52
C ASN A 182 32.28 1.54 11.52
N LYS A 183 31.96 2.18 12.65
CA LYS A 183 30.75 2.98 12.83
C LYS A 183 30.64 4.11 11.82
N ASP A 184 31.75 4.78 11.52
CA ASP A 184 31.81 5.88 10.56
C ASP A 184 31.62 5.44 9.10
N GLN A 185 31.73 4.14 8.83
CA GLN A 185 31.53 3.53 7.51
C GLN A 185 30.13 2.90 7.35
N ALA A 186 29.28 3.00 8.37
CA ALA A 186 27.95 2.41 8.37
C ALA A 186 26.96 3.26 7.58
N TYR A 187 26.14 2.59 6.77
CA TYR A 187 25.04 3.24 6.08
C TYR A 187 23.77 3.17 6.92
N LYS A 188 23.19 4.32 7.23
CA LYS A 188 21.86 4.40 7.85
C LYS A 188 20.79 4.39 6.75
N TRP A 189 19.92 3.39 6.75
CA TRP A 189 18.72 3.35 5.91
C TRP A 189 17.48 3.86 6.67
N ALA A 190 16.33 3.82 5.99
CA ALA A 190 15.02 4.20 6.51
C ALA A 190 14.51 3.23 7.59
N SER A 191 13.71 3.74 8.53
CA SER A 191 13.02 2.94 9.55
C SER A 191 11.97 2.01 8.94
N GLU A 192 11.60 0.95 9.68
CA GLU A 192 10.60 -0.05 9.25
C GLU A 192 9.31 0.59 8.73
N ASP A 193 8.79 1.60 9.44
CA ASP A 193 7.56 2.29 9.06
C ASP A 193 7.74 3.19 7.83
N SER A 194 8.88 3.87 7.72
CA SER A 194 9.21 4.74 6.58
C SER A 194 9.27 3.97 5.27
N ILE A 195 9.75 2.72 5.31
CA ILE A 195 9.83 1.84 4.13
C ILE A 195 8.43 1.57 3.56
N TRP A 196 7.44 1.30 4.42
CA TRP A 196 6.06 1.10 3.99
C TRP A 196 5.41 2.37 3.42
N TRP A 197 5.76 3.54 3.96
CA TRP A 197 5.33 4.84 3.40
C TRP A 197 5.95 5.12 2.02
N ILE A 198 7.23 4.76 1.80
CA ILE A 198 7.87 4.87 0.49
C ILE A 198 7.18 3.95 -0.53
N LEU A 199 6.93 2.69 -0.15
CA LEU A 199 6.18 1.74 -0.98
C LEU A 199 4.81 2.30 -1.37
N PHE A 200 4.12 2.92 -0.41
CA PHE A 200 2.82 3.54 -0.64
C PHE A 200 2.88 4.61 -1.75
N ILE A 201 3.86 5.52 -1.68
CA ILE A 201 4.05 6.57 -2.69
C ILE A 201 4.37 5.95 -4.07
N GLN A 202 5.23 4.92 -4.10
CA GLN A 202 5.57 4.19 -5.32
C GLN A 202 4.34 3.55 -5.97
N ILE A 203 3.49 2.88 -5.17
CA ILE A 203 2.25 2.25 -5.64
C ILE A 203 1.32 3.30 -6.26
N ILE A 204 1.06 4.43 -5.58
CA ILE A 204 0.22 5.51 -6.13
C ILE A 204 0.75 5.98 -7.49
N ALA A 205 2.05 6.22 -7.59
CA ALA A 205 2.64 6.72 -8.82
C ALA A 205 2.57 5.69 -9.96
N ILE A 206 2.80 4.40 -9.68
CA ILE A 206 2.60 3.30 -10.64
C ILE A 206 1.13 3.25 -11.11
N PHE A 207 0.17 3.47 -10.21
CA PHE A 207 -1.24 3.57 -10.58
C PHE A 207 -1.53 4.79 -11.47
N MET A 208 -0.89 5.94 -11.24
CA MET A 208 -1.02 7.11 -12.12
C MET A 208 -0.45 6.82 -13.53
N LEU A 209 0.63 6.04 -13.64
CA LEU A 209 1.16 5.57 -14.92
C LEU A 209 0.19 4.65 -15.65
N SER A 210 -0.40 3.70 -14.92
CA SER A 210 -1.46 2.82 -15.42
C SER A 210 -2.62 3.61 -16.03
N LEU A 211 -3.07 4.65 -15.31
CA LEU A 211 -4.12 5.55 -15.77
C LEU A 211 -3.74 6.35 -17.03
N SER A 212 -2.48 6.76 -17.17
CA SER A 212 -1.96 7.44 -18.36
C SER A 212 -1.97 6.53 -19.59
N ILE A 213 -1.49 5.29 -19.43
CA ILE A 213 -1.46 4.26 -20.49
C ILE A 213 -2.88 3.90 -20.93
N GLN A 214 -3.78 3.67 -19.98
CA GLN A 214 -5.18 3.37 -20.26
C GLN A 214 -5.85 4.51 -21.05
N ASN A 215 -5.48 5.76 -20.79
CA ASN A 215 -5.96 6.90 -21.56
C ASN A 215 -5.44 6.89 -23.00
N ALA A 216 -4.16 6.63 -23.19
CA ALA A 216 -3.56 6.58 -24.53
C ALA A 216 -4.17 5.48 -25.42
N VAL A 217 -4.67 4.39 -24.81
CA VAL A 217 -5.24 3.24 -25.52
C VAL A 217 -6.73 3.41 -25.87
N ILE A 218 -7.53 3.99 -24.97
CA ILE A 218 -9.01 3.97 -25.04
C ILE A 218 -9.61 5.36 -25.42
N VAL A 219 -8.91 6.22 -26.18
CA VAL A 219 -9.59 7.36 -26.82
C VAL A 219 -10.38 6.82 -28.02
N GLU A 220 -11.59 6.35 -27.77
CA GLU A 220 -12.63 6.14 -28.78
C GLU A 220 -13.56 7.36 -28.75
N ALA A 221 -13.57 8.12 -29.85
CA ALA A 221 -14.24 9.42 -29.99
C ALA A 221 -15.79 9.34 -30.06
N GLU A 222 -16.40 8.15 -29.99
CA GLU A 222 -17.81 7.96 -30.36
C GLU A 222 -18.84 8.19 -29.24
N SER A 223 -18.40 8.39 -28.00
CA SER A 223 -19.29 8.46 -26.84
C SER A 223 -19.90 9.85 -26.55
N LEU A 224 -19.61 10.86 -27.37
CA LEU A 224 -20.08 12.24 -27.20
C LEU A 224 -21.57 12.45 -27.52
N ASN A 225 -22.23 11.56 -28.28
CA ASN A 225 -23.61 11.78 -28.74
C ASN A 225 -24.71 11.29 -27.79
N ILE A 226 -24.47 10.24 -26.99
CA ILE A 226 -25.49 9.69 -26.08
C ILE A 226 -25.75 10.64 -24.91
N ASN A 227 -24.69 11.24 -24.34
CA ASN A 227 -24.83 12.21 -23.25
C ASN A 227 -25.50 13.50 -23.70
N LYS A 228 -25.25 13.97 -24.93
CA LYS A 228 -26.02 15.09 -25.53
C LYS A 228 -27.53 14.78 -25.58
N TYR A 229 -27.90 13.54 -25.90
CA TYR A 229 -29.31 13.13 -25.99
C TYR A 229 -29.96 12.98 -24.60
N ILE A 230 -29.22 12.44 -23.62
CA ILE A 230 -29.67 12.33 -22.23
C ILE A 230 -29.78 13.71 -21.58
N ASP A 231 -28.81 14.61 -21.78
CA ASP A 231 -28.86 15.99 -21.31
C ASP A 231 -29.98 16.79 -21.99
N TYR A 232 -30.23 16.55 -23.28
CA TYR A 232 -31.35 17.17 -24.00
C TYR A 232 -32.72 16.74 -23.43
N ILE A 233 -32.89 15.45 -23.10
CA ILE A 233 -34.12 14.93 -22.47
C ILE A 233 -34.25 15.39 -21.01
N SER A 234 -33.14 15.40 -20.27
CA SER A 234 -33.04 15.87 -18.88
C SER A 234 -33.36 17.37 -18.75
N ASN A 235 -32.87 18.20 -19.68
CA ASN A 235 -33.09 19.64 -19.68
C ASN A 235 -34.51 20.04 -20.11
N ARG A 236 -35.25 19.18 -20.83
CA ARG A 236 -36.67 19.41 -21.15
C ARG A 236 -37.61 19.29 -19.95
N LYS A 237 -37.18 18.65 -18.84
CA LYS A 237 -37.94 18.54 -17.58
C LYS A 237 -37.58 19.63 -16.57
N LYS A 238 -37.20 20.83 -17.01
CA LYS A 238 -37.13 21.99 -16.10
C LYS A 238 -38.54 22.47 -15.77
N GLU A 239 -39.14 21.90 -14.72
CA GLU A 239 -40.30 22.49 -14.07
C GLU A 239 -39.93 23.89 -13.55
N LEU A 240 -40.62 24.89 -14.09
CA LEU A 240 -40.60 26.26 -13.62
C LEU A 240 -41.16 26.29 -12.19
N SER A 241 -40.42 26.93 -11.27
CA SER A 241 -40.66 27.09 -9.82
C SER A 241 -40.11 26.00 -8.88
N GLN A 242 -38.78 25.95 -8.74
CA GLN A 242 -38.18 25.33 -7.54
C GLN A 242 -37.32 26.34 -6.77
N ASN A 243 -37.62 26.50 -5.48
CA ASN A 243 -36.85 27.25 -4.49
C ASN A 243 -35.33 26.98 -4.63
N ARG A 244 -34.46 27.98 -4.45
CA ARG A 244 -32.99 27.82 -4.64
C ARG A 244 -32.42 26.64 -3.84
N MET A 245 -32.90 26.43 -2.61
CA MET A 245 -32.54 25.28 -1.78
C MET A 245 -33.09 23.95 -2.32
N LYS A 246 -34.35 23.93 -2.78
CA LYS A 246 -34.93 22.75 -3.43
C LYS A 246 -34.20 22.41 -4.73
N SER A 247 -33.82 23.40 -5.54
CA SER A 247 -33.04 23.21 -6.76
C SER A 247 -31.63 22.70 -6.46
N PHE A 248 -30.98 23.20 -5.41
CA PHE A 248 -29.67 22.73 -4.96
C PHE A 248 -29.73 21.28 -4.44
N LEU A 249 -30.68 20.97 -3.55
CA LEU A 249 -30.91 19.61 -3.05
C LEU A 249 -31.26 18.66 -4.20
N THR A 250 -32.14 19.07 -5.12
CA THR A 250 -32.51 18.25 -6.29
C THR A 250 -31.33 18.06 -7.23
N LYS A 251 -30.39 19.00 -7.33
CA LYS A 251 -29.14 18.84 -8.09
C LYS A 251 -28.15 17.88 -7.43
N ILE A 252 -28.01 17.92 -6.10
CA ILE A 252 -27.07 17.06 -5.34
C ILE A 252 -27.60 15.63 -5.18
N PHE A 253 -28.91 15.49 -4.96
CA PHE A 253 -29.59 14.20 -4.81
C PHE A 253 -30.19 13.67 -6.12
N LYS A 254 -29.92 14.31 -7.27
CA LYS A 254 -30.32 13.77 -8.58
C LYS A 254 -29.65 12.40 -8.74
N ASN A 255 -30.44 11.37 -8.96
CA ASN A 255 -29.97 10.02 -9.23
C ASN A 255 -29.32 9.94 -10.62
N SER A 256 -28.06 10.39 -10.71
CA SER A 256 -27.20 10.38 -11.89
C SER A 256 -25.87 9.72 -11.53
N ASP A 257 -25.23 9.04 -12.48
CA ASP A 257 -24.01 8.27 -12.20
C ASP A 257 -22.90 9.16 -11.62
N LYS A 258 -22.77 10.41 -12.10
CA LYS A 258 -21.89 11.42 -11.52
C LYS A 258 -22.15 11.73 -10.05
N ASN A 259 -23.41 11.95 -9.67
CA ASN A 259 -23.74 12.23 -8.27
C ASN A 259 -23.56 10.99 -7.40
N ILE A 260 -23.94 9.83 -7.90
CA ILE A 260 -23.69 8.55 -7.23
C ILE A 260 -22.19 8.40 -6.94
N SER A 261 -21.35 8.62 -7.95
CA SER A 261 -19.90 8.56 -7.79
C SER A 261 -19.37 9.57 -6.76
N ASN A 262 -19.80 10.83 -6.83
CA ASN A 262 -19.39 11.85 -5.86
C ASN A 262 -19.78 11.49 -4.42
N TRP A 263 -20.98 10.92 -4.22
CA TRP A 263 -21.42 10.43 -2.91
C TRP A 263 -20.61 9.22 -2.43
N THR A 264 -20.26 8.29 -3.33
CA THR A 264 -19.33 7.20 -3.00
C THR A 264 -17.97 7.76 -2.59
N MET A 265 -17.46 8.78 -3.30
CA MET A 265 -16.19 9.38 -2.95
C MET A 265 -16.21 10.05 -1.58
N PHE A 266 -17.27 10.78 -1.29
CA PHE A 266 -17.46 11.45 0.00
C PHE A 266 -17.55 10.42 1.13
N ALA A 267 -18.37 9.38 0.99
CA ALA A 267 -18.50 8.32 1.98
C ALA A 267 -17.18 7.58 2.21
N ALA A 268 -16.46 7.24 1.13
CA ALA A 268 -15.14 6.60 1.22
C ALA A 268 -14.13 7.48 1.94
N ALA A 269 -14.10 8.80 1.66
CA ALA A 269 -13.22 9.75 2.35
C ALA A 269 -13.52 9.85 3.85
N CYS A 270 -14.81 9.89 4.22
CA CYS A 270 -15.22 9.90 5.64
C CYS A 270 -14.82 8.62 6.38
N ILE A 271 -14.85 7.46 5.72
CA ILE A 271 -14.40 6.18 6.32
C ILE A 271 -12.87 6.12 6.39
N LEU A 272 -12.18 6.65 5.38
CA LEU A 272 -10.71 6.61 5.31
C LEU A 272 -10.02 7.56 6.26
N LEU A 273 -10.60 8.71 6.56
CA LEU A 273 -9.94 9.74 7.37
C LEU A 273 -9.59 9.25 8.79
N PRO A 274 -10.48 8.62 9.57
CA PRO A 274 -10.13 8.08 10.88
C PRO A 274 -9.04 6.99 10.80
N GLN A 275 -9.07 6.18 9.74
CA GLN A 275 -8.06 5.14 9.49
C GLN A 275 -6.69 5.74 9.18
N PHE A 276 -6.66 6.84 8.44
CA PHE A 276 -5.44 7.58 8.13
C PHE A 276 -4.82 8.21 9.38
N VAL A 277 -5.64 8.86 10.23
CA VAL A 277 -5.17 9.44 11.50
C VAL A 277 -4.61 8.37 12.43
N TYR A 278 -5.28 7.21 12.51
CA TYR A 278 -4.80 6.09 13.30
C TYR A 278 -3.43 5.59 12.84
N VAL A 279 -3.27 5.34 11.54
CA VAL A 279 -2.00 4.84 10.98
C VAL A 279 -0.86 5.83 11.20
N ILE A 280 -1.09 7.14 11.09
CA ILE A 280 -0.08 8.15 11.45
C ILE A 280 0.33 8.01 12.92
N THR A 281 -0.63 7.77 13.82
CA THR A 281 -0.36 7.71 15.26
C THR A 281 0.54 6.53 15.64
N ILE A 282 0.49 5.41 14.92
CA ILE A 282 1.28 4.21 15.22
C ILE A 282 2.60 4.11 14.44
N SER A 283 2.82 4.96 13.42
CA SER A 283 3.95 4.81 12.47
C SER A 283 4.99 5.92 12.48
N PHE A 284 4.74 7.04 13.18
CA PHE A 284 5.71 8.12 13.27
C PHE A 284 6.48 8.04 14.58
N ASP A 285 7.82 7.95 14.49
CA ASP A 285 8.76 7.87 15.62
C ASP A 285 8.62 9.03 16.65
N THR A 286 7.84 10.07 16.35
CA THR A 286 7.54 11.19 17.26
C THR A 286 6.37 10.91 18.21
N THR A 287 5.55 9.88 17.95
CA THR A 287 4.39 9.58 18.79
C THR A 287 4.77 8.60 19.88
N LYS A 288 4.28 8.83 21.10
CA LYS A 288 4.54 7.93 22.24
C LYS A 288 4.09 6.49 21.97
N THR A 289 2.99 6.32 21.23
CA THR A 289 2.48 5.00 20.85
C THR A 289 3.43 4.26 19.91
N SER A 290 3.99 4.93 18.89
CA SER A 290 4.96 4.31 17.97
C SER A 290 6.26 3.96 18.71
N ILE A 291 6.74 4.85 19.57
CA ILE A 291 7.92 4.60 20.42
C ILE A 291 7.69 3.38 21.31
N LEU A 292 6.51 3.28 21.95
CA LEU A 292 6.14 2.14 22.78
C LEU A 292 6.12 0.83 21.98
N THR A 293 5.41 0.80 20.85
CA THR A 293 5.29 -0.42 20.03
C THR A 293 6.65 -0.87 19.49
N ARG A 294 7.49 0.08 19.06
CA ARG A 294 8.86 -0.20 18.60
C ARG A 294 9.73 -0.71 19.74
N THR A 295 9.66 -0.10 20.92
CA THR A 295 10.44 -0.51 22.10
C THR A 295 10.11 -1.95 22.48
N VAL A 296 8.82 -2.29 22.55
CA VAL A 296 8.36 -3.66 22.89
C VAL A 296 8.69 -4.67 21.80
N HIS A 297 8.79 -4.25 20.53
CA HIS A 297 9.19 -5.12 19.44
C HIS A 297 10.70 -5.40 19.38
N VAL A 298 11.51 -4.35 19.51
CA VAL A 298 12.94 -4.39 19.17
C VAL A 298 13.80 -4.70 20.41
N LEU A 299 13.54 -4.02 21.52
CA LEU A 299 14.47 -4.01 22.65
C LEU A 299 14.52 -5.34 23.43
N PRO A 300 13.40 -6.06 23.68
CA PRO A 300 13.45 -7.36 24.34
C PRO A 300 14.33 -8.39 23.61
N GLU A 301 14.25 -8.43 22.28
CA GLU A 301 15.04 -9.35 21.47
C GLU A 301 16.54 -9.03 21.58
N LEU A 302 16.91 -7.75 21.47
CA LEU A 302 18.31 -7.32 21.56
C LEU A 302 18.93 -7.57 22.95
N LEU A 303 18.13 -7.47 24.01
CA LEU A 303 18.59 -7.70 25.38
C LEU A 303 18.86 -9.19 25.70
N LYS A 304 18.41 -10.14 24.87
CA LYS A 304 18.74 -11.57 25.02
C LYS A 304 20.24 -11.85 24.95
N ARG A 305 21.03 -10.95 24.34
CA ARG A 305 22.50 -11.03 24.28
C ARG A 305 23.17 -11.23 25.65
N TYR A 306 22.53 -10.78 26.73
CA TYR A 306 23.07 -10.91 28.08
C TYR A 306 22.85 -12.32 28.69
N GLY A 307 22.33 -13.27 27.91
CA GLY A 307 21.97 -14.61 28.40
C GLY A 307 20.81 -14.57 29.38
N ILE A 308 19.94 -13.57 29.20
CA ILE A 308 18.78 -13.29 30.05
C ILE A 308 17.52 -13.62 29.22
N ASP A 309 17.37 -14.88 28.84
CA ASP A 309 16.08 -15.36 28.33
C ASP A 309 14.99 -15.24 29.42
N GLU A 310 15.39 -15.21 30.71
CA GLU A 310 14.52 -15.27 31.89
C GLU A 310 14.23 -13.93 32.59
N GLY A 311 15.03 -12.88 32.40
CA GLY A 311 14.97 -11.68 33.27
C GLY A 311 13.89 -10.67 32.90
N LEU A 312 13.54 -10.54 31.61
CA LEU A 312 12.33 -9.81 31.18
C LEU A 312 11.12 -10.75 31.05
N SER A 313 11.33 -12.05 30.86
CA SER A 313 10.27 -13.06 30.71
C SER A 313 9.73 -13.57 32.04
N GLN A 314 10.16 -13.01 33.18
CA GLN A 314 9.48 -13.20 34.46
C GLN A 314 8.00 -12.85 34.30
N THR A 315 7.14 -13.59 35.00
CA THR A 315 5.67 -13.51 34.90
C THR A 315 5.10 -12.09 35.00
N SER A 316 5.83 -11.16 35.64
CA SER A 316 5.49 -9.74 35.82
C SER A 316 5.36 -8.93 34.54
N PHE A 317 6.03 -9.28 33.44
CA PHE A 317 5.97 -8.52 32.18
C PHE A 317 5.34 -9.30 31.01
N SER A 318 4.80 -10.49 31.29
CA SER A 318 4.18 -11.37 30.28
C SER A 318 3.06 -10.69 29.49
N ASP A 319 2.30 -9.79 30.13
CA ASP A 319 1.24 -9.02 29.51
C ASP A 319 1.73 -7.95 28.52
N ILE A 320 2.97 -7.49 28.65
CA ILE A 320 3.61 -6.56 27.70
C ILE A 320 4.28 -7.36 26.57
N LEU A 321 5.06 -8.39 26.93
CA LEU A 321 5.88 -9.15 25.98
C LEU A 321 5.07 -10.02 25.01
N LYS A 322 3.80 -10.35 25.32
CA LYS A 322 2.92 -11.06 24.37
C LYS A 322 2.73 -10.33 23.03
N TYR A 323 3.03 -9.04 22.96
CA TYR A 323 2.93 -8.21 21.76
C TYR A 323 4.22 -8.08 20.95
N GLU A 324 5.36 -8.60 21.43
CA GLU A 324 6.67 -8.53 20.79
C GLU A 324 6.65 -9.09 19.35
N LYS A 325 6.10 -10.31 19.18
CA LYS A 325 6.10 -11.04 17.90
C LYS A 325 5.03 -10.58 16.90
N ASN A 326 4.09 -9.75 17.34
CA ASN A 326 2.91 -9.38 16.53
C ASN A 326 3.03 -8.01 15.85
N TYR A 327 4.19 -7.36 15.93
CA TYR A 327 4.42 -5.99 15.43
C TYR A 327 3.96 -5.77 13.98
N PHE A 328 4.28 -6.72 13.09
CA PHE A 328 3.83 -6.65 11.70
C PHE A 328 2.30 -6.55 11.57
N ILE A 329 1.54 -7.28 12.39
CA ILE A 329 0.08 -7.36 12.30
C ILE A 329 -0.57 -6.05 12.78
N TYR A 330 -0.09 -5.46 13.87
CA TYR A 330 -0.72 -4.27 14.44
C TYR A 330 -0.06 -2.94 14.04
N CYS A 331 1.17 -2.90 13.54
CA CYS A 331 1.79 -1.65 13.06
C CYS A 331 1.93 -1.63 11.53
N SER A 332 2.64 -2.59 10.94
CA SER A 332 3.00 -2.56 9.51
C SER A 332 1.83 -2.85 8.56
N LEU A 333 1.00 -3.86 8.88
CA LEU A 333 -0.12 -4.29 8.04
C LEU A 333 -1.22 -3.21 7.86
N PRO A 334 -1.61 -2.44 8.90
CA PRO A 334 -2.44 -1.24 8.76
C PRO A 334 -1.90 -0.22 7.75
N ILE A 335 -0.58 0.04 7.73
CA ILE A 335 0.05 0.97 6.78
C ILE A 335 -0.14 0.45 5.35
N ILE A 336 0.13 -0.84 5.12
CA ILE A 336 -0.05 -1.48 3.81
C ILE A 336 -1.53 -1.46 3.37
N GLY A 337 -2.44 -1.80 4.27
CA GLY A 337 -3.89 -1.81 4.01
C GLY A 337 -4.44 -0.41 3.69
N LEU A 338 -3.96 0.62 4.38
CA LEU A 338 -4.32 2.01 4.10
C LEU A 338 -3.80 2.43 2.72
N GLY A 339 -2.54 2.09 2.43
CA GLY A 339 -1.90 2.45 1.16
C GLY A 339 -2.59 1.84 -0.05
N THR A 340 -2.90 0.55 0.02
CA THR A 340 -3.67 -0.15 -1.02
C THR A 340 -5.07 0.43 -1.19
N THR A 341 -5.77 0.73 -0.09
CA THR A 341 -7.12 1.31 -0.16
C THR A 341 -7.10 2.70 -0.78
N MET A 342 -6.15 3.56 -0.39
CA MET A 342 -5.98 4.90 -0.98
C MET A 342 -5.63 4.85 -2.47
N ALA A 343 -4.79 3.91 -2.89
CA ALA A 343 -4.48 3.73 -4.31
C ALA A 343 -5.74 3.35 -5.11
N THR A 344 -6.56 2.43 -4.59
CA THR A 344 -7.84 2.09 -5.24
C THR A 344 -8.85 3.23 -5.20
N PHE A 345 -8.85 4.05 -4.16
CA PHE A 345 -9.68 5.25 -4.06
C PHE A 345 -9.29 6.28 -5.12
N MET A 346 -8.00 6.54 -5.31
CA MET A 346 -7.51 7.43 -6.38
C MET A 346 -7.86 6.90 -7.77
N TYR A 347 -7.79 5.58 -7.99
CA TYR A 347 -8.25 4.98 -9.23
C TYR A 347 -9.76 5.18 -9.45
N PHE A 348 -10.57 4.98 -8.42
CA PHE A 348 -12.01 5.24 -8.47
C PHE A 348 -12.32 6.71 -8.77
N ILE A 349 -11.60 7.65 -8.15
CA ILE A 349 -11.69 9.09 -8.45
C ILE A 349 -11.38 9.34 -9.92
N SER A 350 -10.28 8.79 -10.44
CA SER A 350 -9.89 9.00 -11.83
C SER A 350 -10.90 8.40 -12.83
N VAL A 351 -11.45 7.22 -12.56
CA VAL A 351 -12.48 6.60 -13.41
C VAL A 351 -13.73 7.49 -13.44
N SER A 352 -14.08 8.05 -12.30
CA SER A 352 -15.29 8.86 -12.14
C SER A 352 -15.18 10.25 -12.77
N ILE A 353 -14.02 10.91 -12.67
CA ILE A 353 -13.76 12.22 -13.32
C ILE A 353 -13.76 12.08 -14.85
N ARG A 354 -13.27 10.95 -15.38
CA ARG A 354 -13.14 10.71 -16.84
C ARG A 354 -14.47 10.55 -17.58
N GLY A 355 -15.60 10.51 -16.88
CA GLY A 355 -16.92 10.61 -17.48
C GLY A 355 -17.49 9.27 -17.96
N GLU A 356 -18.82 9.21 -17.85
CA GLU A 356 -19.80 8.10 -17.95
C GLU A 356 -19.79 7.29 -19.28
N ASN A 357 -18.77 7.47 -20.12
CA ASN A 357 -18.69 6.97 -21.48
C ASN A 357 -17.89 5.67 -21.64
N LYS A 358 -17.14 5.27 -20.62
CA LYS A 358 -16.44 3.99 -20.58
C LYS A 358 -17.23 3.02 -19.69
N SER A 359 -17.78 1.97 -20.32
CA SER A 359 -18.27 0.72 -19.71
C SER A 359 -18.82 0.85 -18.27
N GLN A 360 -20.14 0.92 -18.12
CA GLN A 360 -20.84 0.87 -16.82
C GLN A 360 -20.36 -0.28 -15.92
N ASN A 361 -19.92 -1.40 -16.51
CA ASN A 361 -19.34 -2.51 -15.77
C ASN A 361 -18.03 -2.15 -15.07
N LEU A 362 -17.17 -1.33 -15.67
CA LEU A 362 -15.91 -0.91 -15.06
C LEU A 362 -16.17 -0.08 -13.80
N PHE A 363 -17.14 0.84 -13.86
CA PHE A 363 -17.56 1.62 -12.69
C PHE A 363 -18.10 0.73 -11.57
N ILE A 364 -18.98 -0.23 -11.90
CA ILE A 364 -19.54 -1.20 -10.92
C ILE A 364 -18.44 -2.06 -10.29
N THR A 365 -17.50 -2.56 -11.10
CA THR A 365 -16.38 -3.36 -10.58
C THR A 365 -15.51 -2.55 -9.62
N GLN A 366 -15.19 -1.30 -9.95
CA GLN A 366 -14.39 -0.45 -9.07
C GLN A 366 -15.13 -0.04 -7.80
N TYR A 367 -16.44 0.17 -7.90
CA TYR A 367 -17.30 0.39 -6.75
C TYR A 367 -17.27 -0.79 -5.77
N PHE A 368 -17.28 -2.03 -6.27
CA PHE A 368 -17.17 -3.21 -5.42
C PHE A 368 -15.76 -3.37 -4.83
N ILE A 369 -14.72 -3.13 -5.63
CA ILE A 369 -13.32 -3.19 -5.16
C ILE A 369 -13.09 -2.19 -4.01
N ILE A 370 -13.55 -0.95 -4.15
CA ILE A 370 -13.37 0.05 -3.09
C ILE A 370 -14.17 -0.31 -1.84
N TYR A 371 -15.38 -0.84 -1.99
CA TYR A 371 -16.17 -1.35 -0.87
C TYR A 371 -15.41 -2.45 -0.10
N THR A 372 -14.93 -3.48 -0.80
CA THR A 372 -14.18 -4.58 -0.20
C THR A 372 -12.92 -4.06 0.50
N ASN A 373 -12.16 -3.16 -0.12
CA ASN A 373 -10.97 -2.59 0.50
C ASN A 373 -11.29 -1.76 1.75
N LEU A 374 -12.37 -0.96 1.73
CA LEU A 374 -12.81 -0.20 2.91
C LEU A 374 -13.23 -1.11 4.06
N VAL A 375 -13.88 -2.24 3.78
CA VAL A 375 -14.20 -3.26 4.79
C VAL A 375 -12.92 -3.86 5.37
N LEU A 376 -11.99 -4.29 4.50
CA LEU A 376 -10.74 -4.92 4.92
C LEU A 376 -9.89 -3.98 5.78
N ILE A 377 -9.66 -2.73 5.35
CA ILE A 377 -8.87 -1.77 6.15
C ILE A 377 -9.54 -1.45 7.48
N THR A 378 -10.88 -1.37 7.52
CA THR A 378 -11.61 -1.14 8.76
C THR A 378 -11.39 -2.30 9.73
N CYS A 379 -11.49 -3.56 9.27
CA CYS A 379 -11.21 -4.74 10.10
C CYS A 379 -9.75 -4.77 10.59
N LEU A 380 -8.78 -4.52 9.70
CA LEU A 380 -7.36 -4.52 10.04
C LEU A 380 -7.05 -3.48 11.13
N ASN A 381 -7.56 -2.26 10.96
CA ASN A 381 -7.33 -1.19 11.92
C ASN A 381 -8.06 -1.42 13.24
N ILE A 382 -9.20 -2.11 13.27
CA ILE A 382 -9.86 -2.49 14.52
C ILE A 382 -8.99 -3.48 15.31
N ILE A 383 -8.50 -4.55 14.64
CA ILE A 383 -7.64 -5.54 15.28
C ILE A 383 -6.38 -4.86 15.83
N SER A 384 -5.76 -4.03 15.00
CA SER A 384 -4.58 -3.25 15.38
C SER A 384 -4.86 -2.30 16.57
N LYS A 385 -5.96 -1.53 16.53
CA LYS A 385 -6.36 -0.63 17.65
C LYS A 385 -6.58 -1.37 18.95
N VAL A 386 -7.20 -2.56 18.91
CA VAL A 386 -7.41 -3.39 20.11
C VAL A 386 -6.07 -3.89 20.66
N GLN A 387 -5.17 -4.37 19.80
CA GLN A 387 -3.86 -4.86 20.26
C GLN A 387 -3.01 -3.74 20.86
N VAL A 388 -2.94 -2.57 20.20
CA VAL A 388 -2.23 -1.40 20.70
C VAL A 388 -2.89 -0.85 21.97
N GLY A 389 -4.23 -0.80 22.02
CA GLY A 389 -4.97 -0.36 23.21
C GLY A 389 -4.69 -1.23 24.43
N ASN A 390 -4.74 -2.55 24.27
CA ASN A 390 -4.42 -3.50 25.34
C ASN A 390 -2.94 -3.43 25.76
N LEU A 391 -2.02 -3.17 24.83
CA LEU A 391 -0.60 -2.94 25.16
C LEU A 391 -0.43 -1.66 26.00
N VAL A 392 -1.11 -0.58 25.62
CA VAL A 392 -1.08 0.68 26.38
C VAL A 392 -1.69 0.49 27.77
N GLU A 393 -2.80 -0.24 27.89
CA GLU A 393 -3.41 -0.58 29.17
C GLU A 393 -2.46 -1.40 30.05
N ALA A 394 -1.80 -2.43 29.49
CA ALA A 394 -0.80 -3.23 30.20
C ALA A 394 0.40 -2.38 30.65
N TRP A 395 0.84 -1.44 29.82
CA TRP A 395 1.93 -0.50 30.14
C TRP A 395 1.55 0.46 31.29
N ASN A 396 0.31 0.94 31.26
CA ASN A 396 -0.24 1.92 32.20
C ASN A 396 -0.75 1.28 33.51
N LEU A 397 -0.78 -0.04 33.61
CA LEU A 397 -1.24 -0.75 34.80
C LEU A 397 -0.41 -0.32 36.02
N GLN A 398 -1.08 0.23 37.03
CA GLN A 398 -0.43 0.69 38.26
C GLN A 398 -0.33 -0.45 39.27
N SER A 399 0.86 -0.60 39.86
CA SER A 399 1.05 -1.41 41.08
C SER A 399 0.53 -0.64 42.30
N GLU A 400 0.37 -1.34 43.44
CA GLU A 400 -0.07 -0.75 44.73
C GLU A 400 0.82 0.43 45.18
N ASN A 401 2.07 0.49 44.71
CA ASN A 401 3.02 1.56 44.99
C ASN A 401 2.89 2.79 44.07
N GLY A 402 1.89 2.83 43.18
CA GLY A 402 1.67 3.93 42.22
C GLY A 402 2.64 3.97 41.04
N VAL A 403 3.57 3.01 40.95
CA VAL A 403 4.49 2.83 39.83
C VAL A 403 3.78 2.06 38.70
N THR A 404 3.90 2.53 37.46
CA THR A 404 3.34 1.83 36.29
C THR A 404 4.20 0.62 35.91
N ALA A 405 3.58 -0.41 35.33
CA ALA A 405 4.30 -1.56 34.79
C ALA A 405 5.35 -1.15 33.75
N GLY A 406 5.08 -0.11 32.95
CA GLY A 406 6.04 0.48 32.02
C GLY A 406 7.29 1.06 32.68
N ASN A 407 7.14 1.80 33.79
CA ASN A 407 8.29 2.32 34.54
C ASN A 407 9.11 1.17 35.16
N ALA A 408 8.44 0.15 35.71
CA ALA A 408 9.11 -1.05 36.20
C ALA A 408 9.88 -1.80 35.08
N PHE A 409 9.33 -1.83 33.85
CA PHE A 409 9.97 -2.43 32.68
C PHE A 409 11.22 -1.66 32.25
N ILE A 410 11.16 -0.32 32.19
CA ILE A 410 12.34 0.51 31.87
C ILE A 410 13.41 0.38 32.95
N ASN A 411 13.04 0.33 34.22
CA ASN A 411 13.98 0.10 35.32
C ASN A 411 14.62 -1.30 35.24
N ALA A 412 13.87 -2.32 34.82
CA ALA A 412 14.43 -3.65 34.57
C ALA A 412 15.46 -3.62 33.43
N ILE A 413 15.19 -2.88 32.35
CA ILE A 413 16.15 -2.65 31.26
C ILE A 413 17.43 -1.98 31.79
N LYS A 414 17.28 -0.93 32.60
CA LYS A 414 18.42 -0.26 33.25
C LYS A 414 19.25 -1.23 34.08
N GLY A 415 18.59 -2.10 34.86
CA GLY A 415 19.24 -3.14 35.65
C GLY A 415 19.97 -4.20 34.81
N ILE A 416 19.43 -4.57 33.64
CA ILE A 416 20.07 -5.52 32.72
C ILE A 416 21.33 -4.94 32.08
N ILE A 417 21.29 -3.67 31.67
CA ILE A 417 22.43 -3.00 31.05
C ILE A 417 23.54 -2.75 32.09
N GLY A 418 23.17 -2.42 33.33
CA GLY A 418 24.08 -2.31 34.48
C GLY A 418 25.03 -1.10 34.46
N ASN A 419 25.39 -0.58 33.28
CA ASN A 419 26.21 0.62 33.09
C ASN A 419 25.35 1.85 32.81
N ASP A 420 25.41 2.86 33.69
CA ASP A 420 24.67 4.12 33.53
C ASP A 420 25.03 4.86 32.24
N SER A 421 26.28 4.76 31.76
CA SER A 421 26.71 5.43 30.53
C SER A 421 26.14 4.80 29.26
N ASP A 422 26.12 3.47 29.17
CA ASP A 422 25.50 2.75 28.06
C ASP A 422 23.97 2.91 28.08
N TYR A 423 23.38 2.91 29.28
CA TYR A 423 21.95 3.17 29.44
C TYR A 423 21.55 4.55 28.94
N GLU A 424 22.28 5.62 29.26
CA GLU A 424 21.95 6.98 28.80
C GLU A 424 21.98 7.09 27.27
N VAL A 425 22.89 6.36 26.61
CA VAL A 425 22.99 6.32 25.15
C VAL A 425 21.80 5.56 24.54
N ILE A 426 21.43 4.42 25.13
CA ILE A 426 20.27 3.62 24.69
C ILE A 426 18.96 4.36 24.95
N GLU A 427 18.82 5.00 26.11
CA GLU A 427 17.67 5.83 26.48
C GLU A 427 17.41 6.91 25.44
N LYS A 428 18.46 7.60 24.98
CA LYS A 428 18.37 8.63 23.93
C LYS A 428 18.09 8.03 22.56
N ALA A 429 18.68 6.88 22.21
CA ALA A 429 18.49 6.25 20.91
C ALA A 429 17.05 5.74 20.70
N TYR A 430 16.43 5.22 21.77
CA TYR A 430 15.08 4.65 21.75
C TYR A 430 14.01 5.58 22.35
N ASN A 431 14.38 6.79 22.79
CA ASN A 431 13.48 7.76 23.44
C ASN A 431 12.70 7.17 24.63
N LEU A 432 13.35 6.36 25.47
CA LEU A 432 12.69 5.64 26.57
C LEU A 432 12.10 6.62 27.60
N ASN A 433 12.72 7.79 27.78
CA ASN A 433 12.22 8.86 28.64
C ASN A 433 10.81 9.37 28.27
N LEU A 434 10.41 9.27 27.00
CA LEU A 434 9.08 9.73 26.55
C LEU A 434 7.95 8.78 26.95
N ILE A 435 8.30 7.52 27.26
CA ILE A 435 7.38 6.43 27.61
C ILE A 435 7.53 5.95 29.06
N ASP A 436 8.39 6.60 29.87
CA ASP A 436 8.66 6.29 31.29
C ASP A 436 7.52 6.67 32.26
N GLY A 437 6.30 6.39 31.87
CA GLY A 437 5.12 6.71 32.67
C GLY A 437 3.85 6.46 31.90
N HIS A 438 2.83 7.26 32.18
CA HIS A 438 1.54 7.11 31.53
C HIS A 438 1.61 7.49 30.05
N VAL A 439 1.25 6.55 29.18
CA VAL A 439 1.15 6.74 27.73
C VAL A 439 -0.32 6.94 27.36
N GLY A 440 -0.66 8.15 26.91
CA GLY A 440 -2.01 8.45 26.43
C GLY A 440 -2.24 7.92 25.02
N PHE A 441 -3.35 7.21 24.81
CA PHE A 441 -3.77 6.72 23.50
C PHE A 441 -5.28 6.90 23.32
N LEU A 442 -5.70 7.53 22.22
CA LEU A 442 -7.11 7.92 21.98
C LEU A 442 -8.07 6.70 22.01
N TRP A 443 -7.54 5.53 21.65
CA TRP A 443 -8.27 4.26 21.57
C TRP A 443 -7.90 3.27 22.67
N GLU A 444 -7.35 3.74 23.80
CA GLU A 444 -7.00 2.91 24.95
C GLU A 444 -8.21 2.10 25.45
N LYS A 445 -9.38 2.73 25.55
CA LYS A 445 -10.61 2.04 25.96
C LYS A 445 -11.23 1.29 24.78
N THR A 446 -11.41 -0.02 24.92
CA THR A 446 -12.10 -0.88 23.95
C THR A 446 -13.49 -0.36 23.57
N VAL A 447 -14.19 0.32 24.49
CA VAL A 447 -15.49 0.97 24.22
C VAL A 447 -15.39 2.02 23.11
N ASN A 448 -14.30 2.80 23.07
CA ASN A 448 -14.08 3.80 22.02
C ASN A 448 -13.88 3.13 20.66
N VAL A 449 -13.13 2.03 20.61
CA VAL A 449 -12.92 1.24 19.40
C VAL A 449 -14.22 0.63 18.91
N ILE A 450 -15.04 0.06 19.80
CA ILE A 450 -16.35 -0.51 19.46
C ILE A 450 -17.29 0.57 18.93
N ALA A 451 -17.37 1.73 19.59
CA ALA A 451 -18.22 2.83 19.18
C ALA A 451 -17.84 3.34 17.78
N GLU A 452 -16.55 3.58 17.53
CA GLU A 452 -16.06 3.97 16.21
C GLU A 452 -16.35 2.89 15.16
N SER A 453 -16.16 1.62 15.49
CA SER A 453 -16.43 0.50 14.59
C SER A 453 -17.90 0.45 14.17
N ILE A 454 -18.82 0.60 15.12
CA ILE A 454 -20.27 0.64 14.84
C ILE A 454 -20.60 1.82 13.90
N ILE A 455 -20.02 2.99 14.16
CA ILE A 455 -20.22 4.18 13.31
C ILE A 455 -19.67 3.93 11.91
N LEU A 456 -18.44 3.42 11.78
CA LEU A 456 -17.78 3.18 10.49
C LEU A 456 -18.50 2.12 9.67
N PHE A 457 -18.84 0.96 10.27
CA PHE A 457 -19.63 -0.06 9.58
C PHE A 457 -21.05 0.42 9.26
N GLY A 458 -21.66 1.21 10.15
CA GLY A 458 -22.96 1.83 9.90
C GLY A 458 -22.92 2.75 8.68
N ILE A 459 -21.93 3.64 8.58
CA ILE A 459 -21.72 4.53 7.43
C ILE A 459 -21.41 3.71 6.17
N LEU A 460 -20.52 2.72 6.26
CA LEU A 460 -20.10 1.87 5.15
C LEU A 460 -21.28 1.10 4.57
N ILE A 461 -22.03 0.37 5.41
CA ILE A 461 -23.17 -0.44 4.98
C ILE A 461 -24.28 0.45 4.44
N SER A 462 -24.68 1.49 5.17
CA SER A 462 -25.79 2.37 4.75
C SER A 462 -25.46 3.11 3.44
N SER A 463 -24.28 3.73 3.35
CA SER A 463 -23.87 4.48 2.15
C SER A 463 -23.75 3.54 0.95
N PHE A 464 -23.08 2.39 1.11
CA PHE A 464 -22.85 1.50 -0.03
C PHE A 464 -24.08 0.67 -0.42
N LEU A 465 -25.02 0.39 0.49
CA LEU A 465 -26.30 -0.24 0.12
C LEU A 465 -27.21 0.75 -0.63
N ILE A 466 -27.36 1.97 -0.11
CA ILE A 466 -28.20 3.00 -0.73
C ILE A 466 -27.67 3.35 -2.13
N ILE A 467 -26.36 3.54 -2.24
CA ILE A 467 -25.70 3.81 -3.51
C ILE A 467 -25.79 2.58 -4.43
N GLY A 468 -25.49 1.37 -3.94
CA GLY A 468 -25.53 0.14 -4.72
C GLY A 468 -26.92 -0.16 -5.29
N PHE A 469 -27.98 0.06 -4.52
CA PHE A 469 -29.36 -0.08 -4.98
C PHE A 469 -29.69 0.90 -6.12
N ASN A 470 -29.25 2.15 -6.01
CA ASN A 470 -29.41 3.15 -7.06
C ASN A 470 -28.63 2.80 -8.34
N ILE A 471 -27.42 2.25 -8.21
CA ILE A 471 -26.62 1.74 -9.33
C ILE A 471 -27.35 0.59 -10.03
N MET A 472 -27.90 -0.38 -9.29
CA MET A 472 -28.66 -1.49 -9.91
C MET A 472 -29.90 -0.98 -10.66
N LYS A 473 -30.67 -0.07 -10.05
CA LYS A 473 -31.89 0.47 -10.65
C LYS A 473 -31.60 1.25 -11.94
N THR A 474 -30.56 2.07 -11.96
CA THR A 474 -30.10 2.80 -13.15
C THR A 474 -29.56 1.86 -14.24
N THR A 475 -28.84 0.81 -13.85
CA THR A 475 -28.34 -0.23 -14.78
C THR A 475 -29.47 -0.97 -15.48
N ILE A 476 -30.48 -1.42 -14.73
CA ILE A 476 -31.66 -2.10 -15.29
C ILE A 476 -32.42 -1.16 -16.23
N PHE A 477 -32.58 0.11 -15.85
CA PHE A 477 -33.23 1.11 -16.69
C PHE A 477 -32.47 1.34 -18.01
N LYS A 478 -31.16 1.57 -17.95
CA LYS A 478 -30.30 1.75 -19.14
C LYS A 478 -30.34 0.52 -20.06
N LYS A 479 -30.29 -0.70 -19.51
CA LYS A 479 -30.39 -1.94 -20.28
C LYS A 479 -31.73 -2.06 -21.01
N ARG A 480 -32.84 -1.69 -20.37
CA ARG A 480 -34.18 -1.68 -21.01
C ARG A 480 -34.26 -0.65 -22.14
N VAL A 481 -33.78 0.57 -21.91
CA VAL A 481 -33.79 1.63 -22.94
C VAL A 481 -32.88 1.27 -24.12
N GLY A 482 -31.68 0.74 -23.86
CA GLY A 482 -30.78 0.26 -24.91
C GLY A 482 -31.40 -0.83 -25.76
N ALA A 483 -32.10 -1.81 -25.14
CA ALA A 483 -32.83 -2.84 -25.86
C ALA A 483 -33.97 -2.26 -26.73
N GLN A 484 -34.69 -1.25 -26.25
CA GLN A 484 -35.74 -0.58 -27.02
C GLN A 484 -35.18 0.21 -28.22
N ILE A 485 -34.06 0.91 -28.04
CA ILE A 485 -33.39 1.63 -29.14
C ILE A 485 -32.92 0.64 -30.21
N LEU A 486 -32.26 -0.44 -29.81
CA LEU A 486 -31.74 -1.46 -30.72
C LEU A 486 -32.88 -2.18 -31.46
N PHE A 487 -33.99 -2.46 -30.77
CA PHE A 487 -35.21 -2.98 -31.40
C PHE A 487 -35.82 -1.98 -32.40
N SER A 488 -35.84 -0.68 -32.08
CA SER A 488 -36.33 0.36 -32.98
C SER A 488 -35.45 0.53 -34.23
N GLU A 489 -34.14 0.40 -34.11
CA GLU A 489 -33.20 0.42 -35.23
C GLU A 489 -33.37 -0.80 -36.15
N ILE A 490 -33.57 -2.00 -35.56
CA ILE A 490 -33.86 -3.22 -36.33
C ILE A 490 -35.17 -3.05 -37.11
N LEU A 491 -36.22 -2.49 -36.50
CA LEU A 491 -37.49 -2.21 -37.17
C LEU A 491 -37.35 -1.16 -38.27
N ALA A 492 -36.57 -0.10 -38.05
CA ALA A 492 -36.29 0.92 -39.05
C ALA A 492 -35.51 0.38 -40.25
N LYS A 493 -34.53 -0.50 -40.01
CA LYS A 493 -33.80 -1.21 -41.08
C LYS A 493 -34.71 -2.14 -41.88
N ARG A 494 -35.60 -2.91 -41.23
CA ARG A 494 -36.59 -3.77 -41.92
C ARG A 494 -37.57 -2.95 -42.78
N ARG A 495 -38.04 -1.80 -42.29
CA ARG A 495 -38.91 -0.90 -43.06
C ARG A 495 -38.21 -0.27 -44.27
N LYS A 496 -36.90 0.04 -44.18
CA LYS A 496 -36.11 0.51 -45.33
C LYS A 496 -35.84 -0.62 -46.35
N GLY A 497 -35.56 -1.83 -45.88
CA GLY A 497 -35.42 -3.01 -46.75
C GLY A 497 -36.68 -3.29 -47.58
N ASN A 498 -37.87 -3.20 -46.97
CA ASN A 498 -39.14 -3.39 -47.67
C ASN A 498 -39.52 -2.25 -48.63
N LYS A 499 -38.87 -1.07 -48.55
CA LYS A 499 -39.11 0.03 -49.51
C LYS A 499 -38.28 -0.10 -50.78
N ASN A 500 -37.19 -0.87 -50.76
CA ASN A 500 -36.37 -1.16 -51.94
C ASN A 500 -36.81 -2.43 -52.69
N VAL A 501 -37.92 -3.05 -52.24
CA VAL A 501 -38.61 -4.13 -52.94
C VAL A 501 -39.95 -3.58 -53.42
N LYS A 502 -39.90 -2.72 -54.45
CA LYS A 502 -41.04 -2.37 -55.28
C LYS A 502 -40.56 -2.16 -56.70
#